data_AF-A0A542E7I5-F1
#
_entry.id   AF-A0A542E7I5-F1
#
_cell.length_a   1.000
_cell.length_b   1.000
_cell.length_c   1.000
_cell.angle_alpha   90.00
_cell.angle_beta   90.00
_cell.angle_gamma   90.00
#
_symmetry.space_group_name_H-M   'P 1'
#
loop_
_entity.id
_entity.type
_entity.pdbx_description
1 polymer ?
#
loop_
_entity_poly.entity_id
_entity_poly.type
_entity_poly.pdbx_seq_one_letter_code
_entity_poly.pdbx_strand_id
1 'polypeptide(L)'
;MATTRKATQGQPTNGRPKTARTARNGSSQAPRRTKPQQSLRSIAIAAARELSQLIGQPPEGIVAVEKRDESWFVQVEVVESHRIPSTTDILAVYEVEVDADGAVTGYWRKDRYVRGRIQE
;
A
#
# COMPACT_ATOMS: atom_id res chain seq x y z
N MET A 1 -48.56 -53.15 22.01
CA MET A 1 -47.33 -53.86 22.42
C MET A 1 -46.41 -52.81 23.04
N ALA A 2 -46.42 -52.74 24.37
CA ALA A 2 -45.37 -53.29 25.26
C ALA A 2 -44.19 -52.30 25.38
N THR A 3 -44.23 -51.43 26.41
CA THR A 3 -43.39 -51.47 27.63
C THR A 3 -41.91 -51.23 27.30
N THR A 4 -41.22 -50.24 27.87
CA THR A 4 -40.55 -50.43 29.17
C THR A 4 -39.87 -49.14 29.66
N ARG A 5 -39.97 -48.97 30.99
CA ARG A 5 -39.37 -47.95 31.86
C ARG A 5 -37.86 -48.14 32.00
N LYS A 6 -37.12 -47.06 32.31
CA LYS A 6 -35.82 -47.18 32.98
C LYS A 6 -35.66 -46.12 34.08
N ALA A 7 -35.86 -46.58 35.32
CA ALA A 7 -34.98 -46.45 36.51
C ALA A 7 -33.60 -45.77 36.26
N THR A 8 -32.93 -45.04 37.18
CA THR A 8 -33.04 -44.87 38.64
C THR A 8 -31.96 -43.86 39.11
N GLN A 9 -32.27 -43.12 40.19
CA GLN A 9 -31.43 -42.47 41.25
C GLN A 9 -30.12 -41.72 40.96
N GLY A 10 -29.99 -40.58 41.66
CA GLY A 10 -28.71 -40.08 42.17
C GLY A 10 -28.74 -38.63 42.66
N GLN A 11 -29.00 -38.40 43.94
CA GLN A 11 -28.63 -37.17 44.67
C GLN A 11 -27.77 -37.65 45.85
N PRO A 12 -26.63 -37.00 46.19
CA PRO A 12 -26.71 -35.88 47.14
C PRO A 12 -25.65 -34.77 46.94
N THR A 13 -25.80 -33.80 47.85
CA THR A 13 -25.20 -32.49 48.09
C THR A 13 -23.70 -32.44 48.42
N ASN A 14 -23.03 -31.37 47.97
CA ASN A 14 -22.10 -30.48 48.72
C ASN A 14 -21.36 -29.62 47.67
N GLY A 15 -21.04 -28.34 47.82
CA GLY A 15 -20.89 -27.46 48.96
C GLY A 15 -20.08 -26.28 48.40
N ARG A 16 -20.56 -25.05 48.59
CA ARG A 16 -19.84 -23.83 48.20
C ARG A 16 -18.59 -23.70 49.08
N PRO A 17 -17.47 -23.22 48.51
CA PRO A 17 -16.86 -22.03 49.09
C PRO A 17 -16.73 -20.88 48.08
N LYS A 18 -17.06 -19.68 48.55
CA LYS A 18 -16.71 -18.40 47.93
C LYS A 18 -15.29 -18.02 48.32
N THR A 19 -14.39 -17.81 47.37
CA THR A 19 -13.17 -16.98 47.43
C THR A 19 -12.59 -16.94 46.02
N ALA A 20 -11.93 -15.93 45.50
CA ALA A 20 -11.81 -14.52 45.79
C ALA A 20 -11.40 -13.91 44.44
N ARG A 21 -11.92 -12.71 44.15
CA ARG A 21 -11.54 -11.91 42.97
C ARG A 21 -10.02 -11.81 42.87
N THR A 22 -9.45 -12.21 41.75
CA THR A 22 -8.18 -11.64 41.29
C THR A 22 -8.41 -11.00 39.95
N ALA A 23 -8.73 -9.72 39.98
CA ALA A 23 -8.63 -8.84 38.83
C ALA A 23 -7.16 -8.85 38.37
N ARG A 24 -6.87 -9.58 37.30
CA ARG A 24 -5.66 -9.37 36.51
C ARG A 24 -6.07 -8.62 35.26
N ASN A 25 -6.32 -7.34 35.47
CA ASN A 25 -6.47 -6.37 34.39
C ASN A 25 -5.07 -6.01 33.89
N GLY A 26 -4.43 -6.97 33.23
CA GLY A 26 -3.25 -6.73 32.41
C GLY A 26 -3.75 -6.60 30.99
N SER A 27 -4.21 -5.41 30.62
CA SER A 27 -4.37 -5.05 29.21
C SER A 27 -2.97 -5.05 28.62
N SER A 28 -2.54 -6.23 28.18
CA SER A 28 -1.38 -6.40 27.32
C SER A 28 -1.68 -5.61 26.07
N GLN A 29 -1.23 -4.36 26.07
CA GLN A 29 -1.31 -3.48 24.92
C GLN A 29 -0.41 -4.13 23.87
N ALA A 30 -1.05 -4.90 22.99
CA ALA A 30 -0.38 -5.50 21.85
C ALA A 30 0.43 -4.39 21.17
N PRO A 31 1.71 -4.63 20.82
CA PRO A 31 2.51 -3.61 20.14
C PRO A 31 1.70 -3.14 18.95
N ARG A 32 1.40 -1.83 18.90
CA ARG A 32 0.76 -1.21 17.75
C ARG A 32 1.56 -1.67 16.53
N ARG A 33 0.97 -2.49 15.66
CA ARG A 33 1.57 -2.82 14.35
C ARG A 33 1.74 -1.48 13.66
N THR A 34 2.94 -0.90 13.73
CA THR A 34 3.34 0.18 12.85
C THR A 34 3.12 -0.35 11.45
N LYS A 35 2.23 0.29 10.67
CA LYS A 35 2.05 -0.04 9.26
C LYS A 35 3.46 -0.09 8.65
N PRO A 36 3.82 -1.16 7.91
CA PRO A 36 5.12 -1.21 7.26
C PRO A 36 5.25 0.04 6.37
N GLN A 37 6.27 0.85 6.63
CA GLN A 37 6.56 2.03 5.82
C GLN A 37 6.78 1.57 4.37
N GLN A 38 6.12 2.26 3.43
CA GLN A 38 6.26 2.00 2.00
C GLN A 38 7.73 2.13 1.61
N SER A 39 8.24 1.17 0.84
CA SER A 39 9.61 1.22 0.33
C SER A 39 9.72 2.22 -0.83
N LEU A 40 10.90 2.81 -1.03
CA LEU A 40 11.16 3.68 -2.19
C LEU A 40 10.79 3.00 -3.52
N ARG A 41 11.12 1.70 -3.65
CA ARG A 41 10.76 0.88 -4.81
C ARG A 41 9.25 0.76 -5.02
N SER A 42 8.48 0.54 -3.94
CA SER A 42 7.02 0.38 -4.07
C SER A 42 6.34 1.67 -4.48
N ILE A 43 6.77 2.81 -3.90
CA ILE A 43 6.30 4.14 -4.29
C ILE A 43 6.59 4.42 -5.78
N ALA A 44 7.83 4.20 -6.21
CA ALA A 44 8.26 4.46 -7.57
C ALA A 44 7.45 3.64 -8.61
N ILE A 45 7.27 2.33 -8.35
CA ILE A 45 6.50 1.44 -9.22
C ILE A 45 5.02 1.83 -9.25
N ALA A 46 4.43 2.17 -8.09
CA ALA A 46 3.03 2.56 -8.00
C ALA A 46 2.77 3.85 -8.80
N ALA A 47 3.60 4.88 -8.61
CA ALA A 47 3.51 6.15 -9.32
C ALA A 47 3.61 5.97 -10.84
N ALA A 48 4.61 5.23 -11.33
CA ALA A 48 4.78 5.00 -12.77
C ALA A 48 3.60 4.23 -13.38
N ARG A 49 3.09 3.21 -12.67
CA ARG A 49 1.94 2.43 -13.13
C ARG A 49 0.68 3.30 -13.22
N GLU A 50 0.37 4.04 -12.16
CA GLU A 50 -0.84 4.85 -12.12
C GLU A 50 -0.78 6.01 -13.12
N LEU A 51 0.38 6.68 -13.25
CA LEU A 51 0.60 7.67 -14.30
C LEU A 51 0.34 7.09 -15.69
N SER A 52 0.91 5.92 -16.01
CA SER A 52 0.72 5.27 -17.32
C SER A 52 -0.75 4.97 -17.64
N GLN A 53 -1.54 4.64 -16.61
CA GLN A 53 -2.97 4.40 -16.75
C GLN A 53 -3.75 5.71 -16.97
N LEU A 54 -3.30 6.81 -16.36
CA LEU A 54 -3.92 8.14 -16.52
C LEU A 54 -3.64 8.76 -17.89
N ILE A 55 -2.40 8.67 -18.38
CA ILE A 55 -1.98 9.35 -19.63
C ILE A 55 -2.04 8.43 -20.87
N GLY A 56 -2.19 7.12 -20.69
CA GLY A 56 -2.27 6.14 -21.77
C GLY A 56 -0.96 5.93 -22.54
N GLN A 57 0.18 6.31 -21.95
CA GLN A 57 1.51 6.17 -22.55
C GLN A 57 2.40 5.28 -21.67
N PRO A 58 3.26 4.43 -22.26
CA PRO A 58 4.16 3.59 -21.49
C PRO A 58 5.26 4.45 -20.85
N PRO A 59 5.64 4.14 -19.59
CA PRO A 59 6.83 4.73 -19.00
C PRO A 59 8.07 4.19 -19.71
N GLU A 60 9.01 5.07 -20.05
CA GLU A 60 10.36 4.72 -20.48
C GLU A 60 11.21 4.35 -19.25
N GLY A 61 11.08 5.11 -18.16
CA GLY A 61 11.84 4.88 -16.94
C GLY A 61 11.50 5.83 -15.79
N ILE A 62 12.09 5.57 -14.64
CA ILE A 62 12.01 6.44 -13.45
C ILE A 62 13.35 7.14 -13.33
N VAL A 63 13.33 8.48 -13.34
CA VAL A 63 14.55 9.31 -13.38
C VAL A 63 14.86 9.96 -12.03
N ALA A 64 13.86 10.13 -11.16
CA ALA A 64 14.09 10.58 -9.79
C ALA A 64 13.00 10.06 -8.83
N VAL A 65 13.38 9.85 -7.58
CA VAL A 65 12.45 9.61 -6.46
C VAL A 65 12.96 10.38 -5.26
N GLU A 66 12.14 11.30 -4.76
CA GLU A 66 12.49 12.18 -3.64
C GLU A 66 11.37 12.17 -2.61
N LYS A 67 11.71 12.17 -1.33
CA LYS A 67 10.74 12.44 -0.26
C LYS A 67 10.79 13.92 0.08
N ARG A 68 9.65 14.62 -0.02
CA ARG A 68 9.50 16.01 0.42
C ARG A 68 8.44 16.04 1.52
N ASP A 69 8.87 16.31 2.75
CA ASP A 69 8.05 16.27 3.95
C ASP A 69 7.33 14.91 4.13
N GLU A 70 6.00 14.89 3.99
CA GLU A 70 5.15 13.69 4.13
C GLU A 70 4.82 13.02 2.78
N SER A 71 5.13 13.68 1.66
CA SER A 71 4.86 13.17 0.30
C SER A 71 6.13 12.69 -0.39
N TRP A 72 5.95 11.86 -1.40
CA TRP A 72 6.98 11.46 -2.35
C TRP A 72 6.72 12.09 -3.70
N PHE A 73 7.79 12.51 -4.36
CA PHE A 73 7.78 13.03 -5.71
C PHE A 73 8.59 12.09 -6.59
N VAL A 74 7.94 11.52 -7.59
CA VAL A 74 8.53 10.56 -8.52
C VAL A 74 8.57 11.20 -9.90
N GLN A 75 9.75 11.32 -10.49
CA GLN A 75 9.88 11.73 -11.88
C GLN A 75 9.96 10.51 -12.79
N VAL A 76 9.03 10.44 -13.73
CA VAL A 76 8.86 9.35 -14.69
C VAL A 76 9.03 9.92 -16.09
N GLU A 77 9.97 9.35 -16.84
CA GLU A 77 10.14 9.64 -18.26
C GLU A 77 9.16 8.75 -19.06
N VAL A 78 8.46 9.33 -20.02
CA VAL A 78 7.48 8.65 -20.86
C VAL A 78 7.71 9.00 -22.33
N VAL A 79 7.40 8.07 -23.24
CA VAL A 79 7.37 8.35 -24.68
C VAL A 79 5.98 8.83 -25.04
N GLU A 80 5.81 10.12 -25.31
CA GLU A 80 4.51 10.67 -25.72
C GLU A 80 4.23 10.45 -27.21
N SER A 81 5.26 10.32 -28.04
CA SER A 81 5.11 10.14 -29.49
C SER A 81 6.30 9.40 -30.08
N HIS A 82 6.04 8.23 -30.65
CA HIS A 82 7.00 7.49 -31.44
C HIS A 82 7.19 8.11 -32.84
N ARG A 83 8.44 8.15 -33.31
CA ARG A 83 8.83 8.68 -34.62
C ARG A 83 9.87 7.77 -35.31
N ILE A 84 10.15 8.04 -36.58
CA ILE A 84 11.13 7.29 -37.38
C ILE A 84 12.20 8.27 -37.91
N PRO A 85 13.49 8.07 -37.57
CA PRO A 85 14.02 7.04 -36.69
C PRO A 85 13.61 7.26 -35.22
N SER A 86 13.69 6.23 -34.38
CA SER A 86 13.31 6.31 -32.95
C SER A 86 14.14 7.32 -32.14
N THR A 87 15.33 7.69 -32.64
CA THR A 87 16.12 8.81 -32.12
C THR A 87 15.42 10.16 -32.24
N THR A 88 14.27 10.23 -32.91
CA THR A 88 13.43 11.42 -33.00
C THR A 88 12.15 11.34 -32.18
N ASP A 89 11.96 10.28 -31.38
CA ASP A 89 10.83 10.15 -30.45
C ASP A 89 10.70 11.39 -29.56
N ILE A 90 9.48 11.74 -29.19
CA ILE A 90 9.24 12.80 -28.20
C ILE A 90 9.06 12.16 -26.82
N LEU A 91 9.95 12.51 -25.90
CA LEU A 91 9.87 12.12 -24.50
C LEU A 91 9.39 13.29 -23.65
N ALA A 92 8.85 12.97 -22.49
CA ALA A 92 8.46 13.93 -21.49
C ALA A 92 8.79 13.40 -20.09
N VAL A 93 9.16 14.31 -19.19
CA VAL A 93 9.32 14.00 -17.77
C VAL A 93 8.08 14.47 -17.04
N TYR A 94 7.43 13.54 -16.36
CA TYR A 94 6.29 13.79 -15.48
C TYR A 94 6.73 13.65 -14.03
N GLU A 95 6.39 14.64 -13.20
CA GLU A 95 6.51 14.53 -11.75
C GLU A 95 5.15 14.09 -11.19
N VAL A 96 5.15 13.03 -10.39
CA VAL A 96 3.98 12.45 -9.74
C VAL A 96 4.13 12.61 -8.23
N GLU A 97 3.13 13.19 -7.59
CA GLU A 97 3.05 13.28 -6.13
C GLU A 97 2.32 12.07 -5.56
N VAL A 98 2.90 11.48 -4.53
CA VAL A 98 2.35 10.33 -3.80
C VAL A 98 2.34 10.65 -2.31
N ASP A 99 1.20 10.46 -1.66
CA ASP A 99 1.07 10.73 -0.22
C ASP A 99 1.74 9.65 0.67
N ALA A 100 1.69 9.85 1.98
CA ALA A 100 2.26 8.95 2.96
C ALA A 100 1.63 7.54 2.99
N ASP A 101 0.39 7.38 2.52
CA ASP A 101 -0.28 6.09 2.42
C ASP A 101 0.03 5.38 1.08
N GLY A 102 0.66 6.08 0.14
CA GLY A 102 1.08 5.56 -1.16
C GLY A 102 0.08 5.82 -2.28
N ALA A 103 -0.86 6.74 -2.10
CA ALA A 103 -1.82 7.13 -3.14
C ALA A 103 -1.28 8.27 -3.99
N VAL A 104 -1.47 8.21 -5.31
CA VAL A 104 -1.15 9.33 -6.21
C VAL A 104 -2.15 10.46 -6.00
N THR A 105 -1.64 11.65 -5.68
CA THR A 105 -2.45 12.83 -5.38
C THR A 105 -2.36 13.92 -6.44
N GLY A 106 -1.33 13.87 -7.29
CA GLY A 106 -1.13 14.84 -8.37
C GLY A 106 -0.09 14.40 -9.39
N TYR A 107 -0.12 15.01 -10.57
CA TYR A 107 0.94 14.86 -11.57
C TYR A 107 1.09 16.13 -12.42
N TRP A 108 2.31 16.40 -12.90
CA TRP A 108 2.63 17.52 -13.77
C TRP A 108 3.66 17.10 -14.83
N ARG A 109 3.47 17.52 -16.08
CA ARG A 109 4.53 17.44 -17.10
C ARG A 109 5.54 18.57 -16.86
N LYS A 110 6.77 18.22 -16.49
CA LYS A 110 7.84 19.16 -16.16
C LYS A 110 8.66 19.57 -17.38
N ASP A 111 8.87 18.64 -18.30
CA ASP A 111 9.64 18.87 -19.51
C ASP A 111 9.16 17.98 -20.67
N ARG A 112 9.53 18.35 -21.90
CA ARG A 112 9.25 17.65 -23.13
C ARG A 112 10.34 17.92 -24.18
N TYR A 113 10.98 16.87 -24.68
CA TYR A 113 12.12 16.96 -25.60
C TYR A 113 12.15 15.81 -26.61
N VAL A 114 13.02 15.95 -27.63
CA VAL A 114 13.31 14.89 -28.59
C VAL A 114 14.37 13.96 -28.02
N ARG A 115 14.23 12.65 -28.23
CA ARG A 115 15.18 11.61 -27.81
C ARG A 115 16.60 11.98 -28.27
N GLY A 116 17.58 11.81 -27.39
CA GLY A 116 18.98 12.12 -27.70
C GLY A 116 19.37 13.61 -27.61
N ARG A 117 18.44 14.51 -27.22
CA ARG A 117 18.83 15.86 -26.79
C ARG A 117 19.58 15.75 -25.46
N ILE A 118 20.74 16.39 -25.36
CA ILE A 118 21.47 16.53 -24.09
C ILE A 118 20.62 17.42 -23.17
N GLN A 119 20.33 16.91 -21.97
CA GLN A 119 19.72 17.68 -20.89
C GLN A 119 20.84 18.47 -20.20
N GLU A 120 20.72 19.80 -20.13
CA GLU A 120 21.67 20.69 -19.42
C GLU A 120 21.31 20.86 -17.95
#